data_AF-A0A7S3S495-F1
#
_entry.id   AF-A0A7S3S495-F1
#
_cell.length_a   1.000
_cell.length_b   1.000
_cell.length_c   1.000
_cell.angle_alpha   90.00
_cell.angle_beta   90.00
_cell.angle_gamma   90.00
#
_symmetry.space_group_name_H-M   'P 1'
#
loop_
_entity.id
_entity.type
_entity.pdbx_description
1 polymer ?
#
loop_
_entity_poly.entity_id
_entity_poly.type
_entity_poly.pdbx_seq_one_letter_code
_entity_poly.pdbx_strand_id
1 'polypeptide(L)'
;GGERGGMFAAAAVEHASHCVLRLAARLTHREGAVESTVRLLGRLPAGFTDAAGDVPGPSAAADGRGGRRGEGGLPVLSPKAAAALGAEMAAMLLAGGGAGLATRGTWLGLVRFAAAVSASADERGARAGSEALSSLCSHSAHACPLHESLPELWPLLLLHARACRTPAHCERAVGLMADVHARLREETAGGGGEAPSEEWRADWLLVLRGFCSLCLDTRLPCRDAPLLALQRAVLAGDPPALPPTVWAEAFEQAVFPLLTELLRQWVAATDAAEQERLMLRGVTLLSKAFLHHLSGLLSLRSFHLLWLRALELLEQFLRAPQSELLAEAVPETLKNMLLVMGASGAFESRARVGDTPQTLAQLTAAVVETMCPQLSGSPDLAGLWHEAQPAAAPAVAAA
;
A
#
# COMPACT_ATOMS: atom_id res chain seq x y z
N GLY A 1 32.72 24.02 27.81
CA GLY A 1 31.63 24.88 28.31
C GLY A 1 30.26 24.32 27.96
N GLY A 2 30.00 24.05 26.67
CA GLY A 2 28.68 23.62 26.19
C GLY A 2 28.27 22.17 26.47
N GLU A 3 29.21 21.22 26.57
CA GLU A 3 28.88 19.78 26.69
C GLU A 3 28.27 19.38 28.04
N ARG A 4 28.63 20.06 29.14
CA ARG A 4 28.05 19.76 30.47
C ARG A 4 26.58 20.20 30.56
N GLY A 5 26.17 21.26 29.86
CA GLY A 5 24.77 21.72 29.87
C GLY A 5 23.81 20.77 29.15
N GLY A 6 24.24 20.20 28.02
CA GLY A 6 23.44 19.22 27.26
C GLY A 6 23.28 17.87 27.97
N MET A 7 24.31 17.41 28.69
CA MET A 7 24.31 16.13 29.40
C MET A 7 23.36 16.13 30.61
N PHE A 8 23.23 17.24 31.33
CA PHE A 8 22.24 17.39 32.40
C PHE A 8 20.81 17.50 31.86
N ALA A 9 20.61 18.16 30.70
CA ALA A 9 19.30 18.26 30.07
C ALA A 9 18.79 16.90 29.56
N ALA A 10 19.65 16.10 28.93
CA ALA A 10 19.32 14.76 28.45
C ALA A 10 19.01 13.80 29.61
N ALA A 11 19.84 13.77 30.65
CA ALA A 11 19.61 12.95 31.85
C ALA A 11 18.32 13.34 32.59
N ALA A 12 17.98 14.63 32.61
CA ALA A 12 16.74 15.12 33.19
C ALA A 12 15.50 14.69 32.37
N VAL A 13 15.58 14.72 31.04
CA VAL A 13 14.50 14.28 30.14
C VAL A 13 14.29 12.77 30.20
N GLU A 14 15.37 11.99 30.34
CA GLU A 14 15.36 10.53 30.48
C GLU A 14 14.77 10.10 31.83
N HIS A 15 15.22 10.73 32.91
CA HIS A 15 14.66 10.52 34.25
C HIS A 15 13.19 10.95 34.29
N ALA A 16 12.83 12.07 33.64
CA ALA A 16 11.46 12.53 33.51
C ALA A 16 10.59 11.52 32.76
N SER A 17 11.02 11.00 31.61
CA SER A 17 10.24 10.04 30.80
C SER A 17 10.01 8.71 31.53
N HIS A 18 11.04 8.20 32.22
CA HIS A 18 10.95 6.99 33.04
C HIS A 18 10.09 7.21 34.30
N CYS A 19 10.16 8.39 34.93
CA CYS A 19 9.27 8.75 36.03
C CYS A 19 7.83 8.96 35.54
N VAL A 20 7.61 9.55 34.36
CA VAL A 20 6.30 9.71 33.72
C VAL A 20 5.65 8.36 33.45
N LEU A 21 6.38 7.40 32.90
CA LEU A 21 5.88 6.05 32.62
C LEU A 21 5.63 5.22 33.90
N ARG A 22 6.48 5.35 34.93
CA ARG A 22 6.23 4.72 36.23
C ARG A 22 5.10 5.38 37.02
N LEU A 23 4.95 6.69 36.90
CA LEU A 23 3.87 7.43 37.53
C LEU A 23 2.55 7.09 36.85
N ALA A 24 2.52 7.07 35.52
CA ALA A 24 1.43 6.56 34.69
C ALA A 24 0.97 5.17 35.13
N ALA A 25 1.90 4.21 35.19
CA ALA A 25 1.64 2.82 35.63
C ALA A 25 1.24 2.67 37.10
N ARG A 26 1.56 3.64 37.97
CA ARG A 26 1.12 3.65 39.39
C ARG A 26 -0.21 4.35 39.59
N LEU A 27 -0.53 5.28 38.69
CA LEU A 27 -1.75 6.07 38.69
C LEU A 27 -2.93 5.33 38.06
N THR A 28 -2.68 4.33 37.21
CA THR A 28 -3.69 3.45 36.58
C THR A 28 -4.64 2.73 37.57
N HIS A 29 -4.27 2.62 38.85
CA HIS A 29 -5.13 2.07 39.89
C HIS A 29 -6.06 3.10 40.58
N ARG A 30 -6.04 4.37 40.16
CA ARG A 30 -6.88 5.44 40.73
C ARG A 30 -7.78 6.05 39.66
N GLU A 31 -9.09 6.02 39.88
CA GLU A 31 -10.08 6.70 39.04
C GLU A 31 -9.68 8.18 38.83
N GLY A 32 -9.63 8.62 37.56
CA GLY A 32 -9.28 9.99 37.17
C GLY A 32 -7.83 10.24 36.72
N ALA A 33 -6.92 9.27 36.87
CA ALA A 33 -5.51 9.49 36.54
C ALA A 33 -5.10 9.08 35.10
N VAL A 34 -6.04 8.49 34.36
CA VAL A 34 -5.90 8.09 32.95
C VAL A 34 -5.72 9.33 32.06
N GLU A 35 -6.53 10.37 32.26
CA GLU A 35 -6.47 11.61 31.46
C GLU A 35 -5.14 12.36 31.64
N SER A 36 -4.60 12.35 32.87
CA SER A 36 -3.32 12.98 33.20
C SER A 36 -2.13 12.23 32.59
N THR A 37 -2.19 10.89 32.61
CA THR A 37 -1.19 10.00 32.01
C THR A 37 -1.16 10.15 30.49
N VAL A 38 -2.33 10.17 29.88
CA VAL A 38 -2.52 10.32 28.43
C VAL A 38 -2.07 11.71 27.95
N ARG A 39 -2.32 12.78 28.73
CA ARG A 39 -1.75 14.12 28.47
C ARG A 39 -0.23 14.18 28.58
N LEU A 40 0.37 13.41 29.49
CA LEU A 40 1.82 13.33 29.67
C LEU A 40 2.49 12.62 28.48
N LEU A 41 1.89 11.52 28.02
CA LEU A 41 2.34 10.77 26.84
C LEU A 41 2.20 11.57 25.54
N GLY A 42 1.11 12.34 25.40
CA GLY A 42 0.90 13.25 24.26
C GLY A 42 1.85 14.46 24.20
N ARG A 43 2.65 14.70 25.24
CA ARG A 43 3.70 15.75 25.28
C ARG A 43 5.10 15.20 25.01
N LEU A 44 5.25 13.89 24.80
CA LEU A 44 6.55 13.31 24.46
C LEU A 44 6.97 13.75 23.04
N PRO A 45 8.22 14.20 22.85
CA PRO A 45 8.70 14.69 21.55
C PRO A 45 8.74 13.56 20.50
N ALA A 46 8.54 13.94 19.23
CA ALA A 46 8.44 13.02 18.09
C ALA A 46 9.65 12.07 17.90
N GLY A 47 10.82 12.42 18.44
CA GLY A 47 12.05 11.60 18.37
C GLY A 47 12.10 10.38 19.29
N PHE A 48 11.02 10.06 20.03
CA PHE A 48 10.97 8.87 20.90
C PHE A 48 10.89 7.55 20.10
N THR A 49 10.56 7.61 18.80
CA THR A 49 10.32 6.44 17.93
C THR A 49 11.43 6.12 16.93
N ASP A 50 12.46 6.96 16.80
CA ASP A 50 13.53 6.77 15.80
C ASP A 50 14.49 5.62 16.13
N ALA A 51 14.41 5.03 17.33
CA ALA A 51 15.24 3.89 17.73
C ALA A 51 14.75 2.52 17.19
N ALA A 52 13.69 2.49 16.37
CA ALA A 52 13.14 1.25 15.80
C ALA A 52 13.53 0.99 14.33
N GLY A 53 14.44 1.78 13.75
CA GLY A 53 14.82 1.66 12.34
C GLY A 53 16.28 1.99 12.09
N ASP A 54 17.21 1.13 12.50
CA ASP A 54 18.55 1.14 11.91
C ASP A 54 18.50 0.38 10.58
N VAL A 55 18.61 1.14 9.48
CA VAL A 55 18.84 0.61 8.13
C VAL A 55 20.34 0.77 7.83
N PRO A 56 21.08 -0.32 7.62
CA PRO A 56 22.30 -0.25 6.84
C PRO A 56 22.12 -0.98 5.51
N GLY A 57 22.36 -0.26 4.40
CA GLY A 57 22.53 -0.85 3.07
C GLY A 57 23.87 -1.60 2.94
N PRO A 58 24.06 -2.41 1.88
CA PRO A 58 25.21 -3.29 1.75
C PRO A 58 26.39 -2.58 1.07
N SER A 59 27.55 -2.51 1.73
CA SER A 59 28.90 -2.67 1.14
C SER A 59 29.98 -2.09 2.06
N ALA A 60 30.85 -2.95 2.60
CA ALA A 60 32.32 -2.81 2.62
C ALA A 60 32.91 -3.78 3.65
N ALA A 61 33.70 -4.72 3.17
CA ALA A 61 34.45 -5.69 3.97
C ALA A 61 35.85 -5.15 4.37
N ALA A 62 36.36 -5.68 5.49
CA ALA A 62 37.71 -5.55 6.07
C ALA A 62 38.06 -4.15 6.63
N ASP A 63 38.65 -3.97 7.82
CA ASP A 63 39.73 -4.74 8.44
C ASP A 63 39.95 -4.29 9.91
N GLY A 64 40.64 -5.10 10.73
CA GLY A 64 41.47 -4.60 11.82
C GLY A 64 40.86 -4.32 13.21
N ARG A 65 41.25 -5.17 14.17
CA ARG A 65 41.01 -5.12 15.64
C ARG A 65 41.21 -3.73 16.28
N GLY A 66 40.30 -3.36 17.19
CA GLY A 66 40.54 -2.32 18.19
C GLY A 66 39.32 -2.09 19.07
N GLY A 67 39.37 -2.51 20.34
CA GLY A 67 38.30 -2.28 21.30
C GLY A 67 38.07 -0.77 21.52
N ARG A 68 36.82 -0.32 21.40
CA ARG A 68 36.35 0.99 21.85
C ARG A 68 35.06 0.85 22.65
N ARG A 69 35.16 1.26 23.92
CA ARG A 69 34.06 1.62 24.80
C ARG A 69 33.61 3.05 24.46
N GLY A 70 32.30 3.27 24.44
CA GLY A 70 31.63 4.56 24.62
C GLY A 70 31.05 5.20 23.36
N GLU A 71 29.71 5.24 23.25
CA GLU A 71 28.88 6.43 22.95
C GLU A 71 27.39 6.04 22.72
N GLY A 72 26.45 6.67 23.45
CA GLY A 72 25.13 7.07 22.90
C GLY A 72 23.86 6.23 23.12
N GLY A 73 23.85 5.11 23.86
CA GLY A 73 22.65 4.27 23.96
C GLY A 73 21.57 4.79 24.94
N LEU A 74 20.40 5.21 24.44
CA LEU A 74 19.19 5.38 25.24
C LEU A 74 18.85 4.09 26.03
N PRO A 75 18.25 4.17 27.24
CA PRO A 75 17.81 2.97 27.94
C PRO A 75 16.61 2.36 27.23
N VAL A 76 16.84 1.20 26.62
CA VAL A 76 15.80 0.37 26.00
C VAL A 76 14.97 -0.29 27.11
N LEU A 77 13.65 -0.05 27.15
CA LEU A 77 12.72 -0.78 28.02
C LEU A 77 12.90 -2.28 27.82
N SER A 78 12.88 -3.09 28.89
CA SER A 78 12.90 -4.54 28.70
C SER A 78 11.65 -4.97 27.92
N PRO A 79 11.76 -5.87 26.94
CA PRO A 79 10.63 -6.27 26.09
C PRO A 79 9.40 -6.71 26.89
N LYS A 80 9.64 -7.39 28.03
CA LYS A 80 8.61 -7.84 28.96
C LYS A 80 7.89 -6.70 29.69
N ALA A 81 8.60 -5.64 30.05
CA ALA A 81 8.01 -4.47 30.70
C ALA A 81 7.20 -3.64 29.69
N ALA A 82 7.71 -3.46 28.46
CA ALA A 82 6.99 -2.78 27.38
C ALA A 82 5.69 -3.53 26.99
N ALA A 83 5.74 -4.86 26.94
CA ALA A 83 4.57 -5.70 26.66
C ALA A 83 3.52 -5.66 27.78
N ALA A 84 3.94 -5.72 29.05
CA ALA A 84 3.03 -5.63 30.20
C ALA A 84 2.35 -4.25 30.27
N LEU A 85 3.11 -3.16 30.11
CA LEU A 85 2.56 -1.80 30.02
C LEU A 85 1.63 -1.63 28.81
N GLY A 86 2.01 -2.20 27.65
CA GLY A 86 1.20 -2.20 26.44
C GLY A 86 -0.14 -2.89 26.63
N ALA A 87 -0.16 -4.06 27.29
CA ALA A 87 -1.38 -4.81 27.59
C ALA A 87 -2.30 -4.09 28.60
N GLU A 88 -1.73 -3.50 29.65
CA GLU A 88 -2.52 -2.74 30.63
C GLU A 88 -3.09 -1.45 30.04
N MET A 89 -2.31 -0.72 29.21
CA MET A 89 -2.82 0.48 28.51
C MET A 89 -3.86 0.13 27.45
N ALA A 90 -3.69 -0.97 26.70
CA ALA A 90 -4.69 -1.46 25.76
C ALA A 90 -6.01 -1.80 26.47
N ALA A 91 -5.93 -2.51 27.60
CA ALA A 91 -7.08 -2.83 28.45
C ALA A 91 -7.76 -1.55 29.00
N MET A 92 -7.00 -0.53 29.39
CA MET A 92 -7.55 0.75 29.85
C MET A 92 -8.23 1.56 28.72
N LEU A 93 -7.67 1.55 27.51
CA LEU A 93 -8.30 2.17 26.34
C LEU A 93 -9.63 1.49 25.99
N LEU A 94 -9.70 0.15 26.16
CA LEU A 94 -10.89 -0.67 25.92
C LEU A 94 -11.95 -0.56 27.05
N ALA A 95 -11.55 -0.24 28.29
CA ALA A 95 -12.43 -0.23 29.47
C ALA A 95 -13.22 1.08 29.69
N GLY A 96 -13.27 2.00 28.72
CA GLY A 96 -14.15 3.18 28.78
C GLY A 96 -13.48 4.53 29.07
N GLY A 97 -12.14 4.63 29.00
CA GLY A 97 -11.42 5.90 29.13
C GLY A 97 -11.46 6.83 27.90
N GLY A 98 -12.26 6.50 26.89
CA GLY A 98 -12.30 7.18 25.59
C GLY A 98 -13.17 8.45 25.52
N ALA A 99 -13.77 8.89 26.64
CA ALA A 99 -14.63 10.08 26.67
C ALA A 99 -13.90 11.40 26.33
N GLY A 100 -12.56 11.38 26.19
CA GLY A 100 -11.75 12.57 25.96
C GLY A 100 -10.39 12.28 25.33
N LEU A 101 -10.37 11.71 24.13
CA LEU A 101 -9.26 11.96 23.19
C LEU A 101 -9.33 13.44 22.74
N ALA A 102 -9.22 14.37 23.69
CA ALA A 102 -9.71 15.75 23.54
C ALA A 102 -8.89 16.59 22.56
N THR A 103 -7.71 16.12 22.14
CA THR A 103 -6.87 16.79 21.15
C THR A 103 -6.22 15.79 20.19
N ARG A 104 -6.06 16.19 18.92
CA ARG A 104 -5.35 15.42 17.87
C ARG A 104 -3.97 14.94 18.31
N GLY A 105 -3.22 15.76 19.05
CA GLY A 105 -1.87 15.41 19.53
C GLY A 105 -1.87 14.25 20.53
N THR A 106 -2.87 14.19 21.41
CA THR A 106 -3.04 13.11 22.37
C THR A 106 -3.36 11.77 21.68
N TRP A 107 -4.26 11.80 20.69
CA TRP A 107 -4.58 10.61 19.90
C TRP A 107 -3.37 10.12 19.10
N LEU A 108 -2.66 11.01 18.39
CA LEU A 108 -1.43 10.65 17.67
C LEU A 108 -0.36 10.07 18.58
N GLY A 109 -0.19 10.58 19.80
CA GLY A 109 0.74 10.03 20.79
C GLY A 109 0.39 8.59 21.17
N LEU A 110 -0.90 8.29 21.34
CA LEU A 110 -1.37 6.92 21.64
C LEU A 110 -1.20 5.98 20.45
N VAL A 111 -1.47 6.44 19.22
CA VAL A 111 -1.22 5.65 17.99
C VAL A 111 0.26 5.33 17.86
N ARG A 112 1.15 6.31 18.03
CA ARG A 112 2.61 6.10 18.00
C ARG A 112 3.06 5.09 19.04
N PHE A 113 2.56 5.21 20.27
CA PHE A 113 2.86 4.26 21.34
C PHE A 113 2.38 2.85 21.00
N ALA A 114 1.13 2.71 20.56
CA ALA A 114 0.56 1.41 20.19
C ALA A 114 1.31 0.77 19.01
N ALA A 115 1.71 1.57 18.01
CA ALA A 115 2.58 1.12 16.91
C ALA A 115 3.95 0.66 17.42
N ALA A 116 4.60 1.39 18.33
CA ALA A 116 5.88 0.96 18.91
C ALA A 116 5.75 -0.36 19.70
N VAL A 117 4.69 -0.50 20.52
CA VAL A 117 4.42 -1.75 21.27
C VAL A 117 4.13 -2.91 20.32
N SER A 118 3.39 -2.65 19.24
CA SER A 118 3.04 -3.65 18.24
C SER A 118 4.25 -4.21 17.48
N ALA A 119 5.35 -3.44 17.42
CA ALA A 119 6.63 -3.82 16.84
C ALA A 119 7.57 -4.55 17.82
N SER A 120 7.12 -4.76 19.07
CA SER A 120 7.94 -5.41 20.09
C SER A 120 8.27 -6.86 19.74
N ALA A 121 9.40 -7.35 20.26
CA ALA A 121 9.83 -8.73 20.06
C ALA A 121 8.99 -9.77 20.82
N ASP A 122 8.20 -9.32 21.80
CA ASP A 122 7.31 -10.18 22.58
C ASP A 122 5.96 -10.31 21.89
N GLU A 123 5.52 -11.54 21.61
CA GLU A 123 4.29 -11.80 20.85
C GLU A 123 3.04 -11.26 21.57
N ARG A 124 3.02 -11.32 22.92
CA ARG A 124 1.89 -10.79 23.70
C ARG A 124 1.84 -9.27 23.63
N GLY A 125 2.99 -8.61 23.75
CA GLY A 125 3.14 -7.17 23.52
C GLY A 125 2.71 -6.76 22.11
N ALA A 126 3.23 -7.45 21.09
CA ALA A 126 2.89 -7.19 19.70
C ALA A 126 1.37 -7.30 19.45
N ARG A 127 0.74 -8.34 20.00
CA ARG A 127 -0.71 -8.54 19.94
C ARG A 127 -1.48 -7.43 20.65
N ALA A 128 -1.12 -7.11 21.89
CA ALA A 128 -1.78 -6.04 22.66
C ALA A 128 -1.65 -4.67 21.98
N GLY A 129 -0.48 -4.36 21.40
CA GLY A 129 -0.27 -3.14 20.62
C GLY A 129 -1.15 -3.11 19.36
N SER A 130 -1.30 -4.24 18.68
CA SER A 130 -2.19 -4.36 17.50
C SER A 130 -3.67 -4.16 17.87
N GLU A 131 -4.12 -4.77 18.97
CA GLU A 131 -5.49 -4.61 19.49
C GLU A 131 -5.76 -3.16 19.93
N ALA A 132 -4.79 -2.51 20.57
CA ALA A 132 -4.86 -1.09 20.91
C ALA A 132 -4.93 -0.20 19.66
N LEU A 133 -4.10 -0.46 18.64
CA LEU A 133 -4.14 0.27 17.37
C LEU A 133 -5.51 0.12 16.69
N SER A 134 -6.06 -1.09 16.65
CA SER A 134 -7.37 -1.36 16.07
C SER A 134 -8.48 -0.58 16.79
N SER A 135 -8.46 -0.58 18.12
CA SER A 135 -9.38 0.21 18.93
C SER A 135 -9.21 1.72 18.70
N LEU A 136 -7.97 2.25 18.66
CA LEU A 136 -7.71 3.67 18.41
C LEU A 136 -8.17 4.10 17.00
N CYS A 137 -8.03 3.21 16.02
CA CYS A 137 -8.52 3.46 14.67
C CYS A 137 -10.05 3.47 14.65
N SER A 138 -10.74 2.51 15.27
CA SER A 138 -12.22 2.49 15.26
C SER A 138 -12.84 3.70 16.00
N HIS A 139 -12.24 4.16 17.10
CA HIS A 139 -12.76 5.29 17.88
C HIS A 139 -12.46 6.67 17.26
N SER A 140 -11.48 6.78 16.35
CA SER A 140 -11.16 8.05 15.67
C SER A 140 -12.32 8.61 14.84
N ALA A 141 -13.28 7.76 14.46
CA ALA A 141 -14.44 8.12 13.62
C ALA A 141 -15.32 9.25 14.19
N HIS A 142 -15.21 9.56 15.48
CA HIS A 142 -16.08 10.53 16.15
C HIS A 142 -15.41 11.87 16.50
N ALA A 143 -14.08 12.01 16.31
CA ALA A 143 -13.34 13.18 16.79
C ALA A 143 -12.68 14.03 15.68
N CYS A 144 -12.38 13.44 14.51
CA CYS A 144 -11.70 14.11 13.41
C CYS A 144 -12.01 13.40 12.09
N PRO A 145 -12.21 14.10 10.96
CA PRO A 145 -12.28 13.46 9.65
C PRO A 145 -11.02 12.61 9.38
N LEU A 146 -11.16 11.44 8.74
CA LEU A 146 -10.03 10.54 8.51
C LEU A 146 -8.95 11.24 7.68
N HIS A 147 -9.33 11.99 6.64
CA HIS A 147 -8.41 12.70 5.75
C HIS A 147 -7.43 13.62 6.49
N GLU A 148 -7.86 14.29 7.56
CA GLU A 148 -6.97 15.18 8.33
C GLU A 148 -5.88 14.43 9.09
N SER A 149 -6.13 13.16 9.42
CA SER A 149 -5.29 12.33 10.28
C SER A 149 -4.53 11.23 9.54
N LEU A 150 -4.99 10.88 8.34
CA LEU A 150 -4.45 9.78 7.54
C LEU A 150 -2.96 9.98 7.19
N PRO A 151 -2.47 11.18 6.82
CA PRO A 151 -1.06 11.39 6.53
C PRO A 151 -0.12 11.08 7.69
N GLU A 152 -0.56 11.26 8.95
CA GLU A 152 0.24 10.87 10.12
C GLU A 152 -0.02 9.44 10.59
N LEU A 153 -1.25 8.94 10.43
CA LEU A 153 -1.63 7.59 10.83
C LEU A 153 -1.01 6.53 9.90
N TRP A 154 -1.06 6.75 8.59
CA TRP A 154 -0.69 5.75 7.60
C TRP A 154 0.79 5.31 7.67
N PRO A 155 1.78 6.21 7.84
CA PRO A 155 3.16 5.81 8.07
C PRO A 155 3.36 4.94 9.32
N LEU A 156 2.56 5.16 10.38
CA LEU A 156 2.62 4.37 11.60
C LEU A 156 2.04 2.97 11.40
N LEU A 157 0.96 2.85 10.63
CA LEU A 157 0.39 1.55 10.25
C LEU A 157 1.34 0.77 9.33
N LEU A 158 2.01 1.45 8.40
CA LEU A 158 3.05 0.84 7.57
C LEU A 158 4.23 0.35 8.41
N LEU A 159 4.68 1.14 9.38
CA LEU A 159 5.74 0.72 10.29
C LEU A 159 5.34 -0.51 11.11
N HIS A 160 4.10 -0.52 11.62
CA HIS A 160 3.52 -1.67 12.31
C HIS A 160 3.50 -2.94 11.42
N ALA A 161 3.00 -2.82 10.18
CA ALA A 161 2.95 -3.93 9.24
C ALA A 161 4.35 -4.46 8.90
N ARG A 162 5.34 -3.58 8.69
CA ARG A 162 6.73 -3.98 8.41
C ARG A 162 7.44 -4.62 9.61
N ALA A 163 6.98 -4.34 10.83
CA ALA A 163 7.52 -4.96 12.04
C ALA A 163 6.95 -6.37 12.32
N CYS A 164 6.04 -6.86 11.49
CA CYS A 164 5.42 -8.17 11.66
C CYS A 164 6.43 -9.30 11.61
N ARG A 165 6.34 -10.22 12.57
CA ARG A 165 7.26 -11.39 12.68
C ARG A 165 6.58 -12.73 12.41
N THR A 166 5.25 -12.76 12.43
CA THR A 166 4.45 -13.96 12.18
C THR A 166 3.37 -13.69 11.13
N PRO A 167 2.94 -14.71 10.36
CA PRO A 167 1.86 -14.56 9.40
C PRO A 167 0.58 -13.99 10.02
N ALA A 168 0.19 -14.49 11.20
CA ALA A 168 -0.99 -14.02 11.91
C ALA A 168 -0.90 -12.54 12.35
N HIS A 169 0.30 -12.05 12.69
CA HIS A 169 0.52 -10.63 12.96
C HIS A 169 0.41 -9.80 11.68
N CYS A 170 1.03 -10.25 10.58
CA CYS A 170 0.90 -9.60 9.27
C CYS A 170 -0.55 -9.46 8.83
N GLU A 171 -1.33 -10.54 8.94
CA GLU A 171 -2.76 -10.53 8.58
C GLU A 171 -3.56 -9.51 9.41
N ARG A 172 -3.30 -9.41 10.72
CA ARG A 172 -3.96 -8.40 11.57
C ARG A 172 -3.54 -6.98 11.22
N ALA A 173 -2.24 -6.75 10.98
CA ALA A 173 -1.71 -5.43 10.64
C ALA A 173 -2.27 -4.93 9.31
N VAL A 174 -2.24 -5.79 8.29
CA VAL A 174 -2.80 -5.48 6.96
C VAL A 174 -4.32 -5.39 7.02
N GLY A 175 -4.98 -6.23 7.84
CA GLY A 175 -6.43 -6.14 8.09
C GLY A 175 -6.83 -4.77 8.64
N LEU A 176 -6.11 -4.27 9.64
CA LEU A 176 -6.33 -2.92 10.16
C LEU A 176 -6.16 -1.83 9.09
N MET A 177 -5.14 -1.96 8.23
CA MET A 177 -4.95 -1.04 7.11
C MET A 177 -6.09 -1.12 6.10
N ALA A 178 -6.63 -2.31 5.84
CA ALA A 178 -7.79 -2.51 4.98
C ALA A 178 -9.06 -1.91 5.60
N ASP A 179 -9.24 -1.98 6.91
CA ASP A 179 -10.35 -1.32 7.61
C ASP A 179 -10.28 0.21 7.49
N VAL A 180 -9.06 0.79 7.59
CA VAL A 180 -8.84 2.22 7.36
C VAL A 180 -9.16 2.60 5.90
N HIS A 181 -8.76 1.77 4.93
CA HIS A 181 -9.13 1.97 3.52
C HIS A 181 -10.65 1.91 3.31
N ALA A 182 -11.34 0.96 3.94
CA ALA A 182 -12.79 0.84 3.84
C ALA A 182 -13.49 2.08 4.39
N ARG A 183 -13.03 2.62 5.53
CA ARG A 183 -13.56 3.87 6.10
C ARG A 183 -13.32 5.09 5.20
N LEU A 184 -12.12 5.20 4.61
CA LEU A 184 -11.82 6.25 3.63
C LEU A 184 -12.81 6.22 2.45
N ARG A 185 -13.25 5.02 2.05
CA ARG A 185 -14.27 4.87 1.00
C ARG A 185 -15.68 5.22 1.47
N GLU A 186 -16.03 4.95 2.72
CA GLU A 186 -17.33 5.34 3.27
C GLU A 186 -17.48 6.86 3.35
N GLU A 187 -16.41 7.59 3.70
CA GLU A 187 -16.40 9.06 3.71
C GLU A 187 -16.73 9.67 2.34
N THR A 188 -16.38 8.99 1.24
CA THR A 188 -16.76 9.42 -0.11
C THR A 188 -18.20 9.09 -0.48
N ALA A 189 -18.73 7.96 -0.01
CA ALA A 189 -20.12 7.56 -0.26
C ALA A 189 -21.15 8.47 0.44
N GLY A 190 -20.78 9.07 1.58
CA GLY A 190 -21.62 10.04 2.30
C GLY A 190 -21.81 11.38 1.58
N GLY A 191 -20.99 11.69 0.57
CA GLY A 191 -20.91 12.98 -0.12
C GLY A 191 -21.89 13.19 -1.29
N GLY A 192 -23.08 12.59 -1.27
CA GLY A 192 -24.17 12.97 -2.18
C GLY A 192 -23.92 12.82 -3.69
N GLY A 193 -23.07 11.89 -4.12
CA GLY A 193 -22.81 11.62 -5.54
C GLY A 193 -21.91 12.66 -6.24
N GLU A 194 -21.31 13.58 -5.50
CA GLU A 194 -20.27 14.48 -6.02
C GLU A 194 -18.96 13.73 -6.30
N ALA A 195 -18.15 14.28 -7.20
CA ALA A 195 -16.82 13.75 -7.48
C ALA A 195 -15.94 13.81 -6.21
N PRO A 196 -15.05 12.82 -6.00
CA PRO A 196 -14.16 12.84 -4.84
C PRO A 196 -13.29 14.10 -4.82
N SER A 197 -13.03 14.65 -3.62
CA SER A 197 -12.16 15.82 -3.46
C SER A 197 -10.69 15.50 -3.80
N GLU A 198 -9.89 16.53 -4.03
CA GLU A 198 -8.45 16.38 -4.30
C GLU A 198 -7.72 15.77 -3.09
N GLU A 199 -8.12 16.14 -1.87
CA GLU A 199 -7.57 15.58 -0.63
C GLU A 199 -7.86 14.09 -0.52
N TRP A 200 -9.12 13.68 -0.74
CA TRP A 200 -9.50 12.27 -0.72
C TRP A 200 -8.71 11.47 -1.76
N ARG A 201 -8.52 12.04 -2.95
CA ARG A 201 -7.77 11.41 -4.04
C ARG A 201 -6.31 11.19 -3.65
N ALA A 202 -5.68 12.21 -3.04
CA ALA A 202 -4.31 12.10 -2.53
C ALA A 202 -4.19 11.03 -1.42
N ASP A 203 -5.15 11.00 -0.51
CA ASP A 203 -5.23 10.03 0.58
C ASP A 203 -5.44 8.59 0.08
N TRP A 204 -6.30 8.39 -0.91
CA TRP A 204 -6.53 7.08 -1.49
C TRP A 204 -5.28 6.58 -2.23
N LEU A 205 -4.58 7.44 -2.97
CA LEU A 205 -3.31 7.10 -3.59
C LEU A 205 -2.21 6.79 -2.57
N LEU A 206 -2.16 7.53 -1.44
CA LEU A 206 -1.28 7.23 -0.31
C LEU A 206 -1.51 5.82 0.22
N VAL A 207 -2.79 5.43 0.36
CA VAL A 207 -3.18 4.08 0.78
C VAL A 207 -2.75 3.02 -0.22
N LEU A 208 -3.05 3.19 -1.51
CA LEU A 208 -2.65 2.25 -2.56
C LEU A 208 -1.13 2.05 -2.61
N ARG A 209 -0.36 3.15 -2.58
CA ARG A 209 1.11 3.11 -2.53
C ARG A 209 1.62 2.39 -1.29
N GLY A 210 0.95 2.57 -0.15
CA GLY A 210 1.24 1.85 1.08
C GLY A 210 1.14 0.33 0.89
N PHE A 211 0.02 -0.16 0.36
CA PHE A 211 -0.15 -1.58 0.05
C PHE A 211 0.86 -2.09 -0.98
N CYS A 212 1.13 -1.32 -2.05
CA CYS A 212 2.19 -1.65 -3.01
C CYS A 212 3.54 -1.81 -2.32
N SER A 213 3.90 -0.90 -1.40
CA SER A 213 5.17 -0.96 -0.68
C SER A 213 5.30 -2.19 0.21
N LEU A 214 4.18 -2.67 0.78
CA LEU A 214 4.16 -3.91 1.57
C LEU A 214 4.28 -5.14 0.67
N CYS A 215 3.67 -5.14 -0.51
CA CYS A 215 3.85 -6.24 -1.48
C CYS A 215 5.33 -6.45 -1.86
N LEU A 216 6.12 -5.39 -1.82
CA LEU A 216 7.54 -5.35 -2.18
C LEU A 216 8.49 -5.60 -0.99
N ASP A 217 7.97 -5.74 0.24
CA ASP A 217 8.80 -5.94 1.42
C ASP A 217 9.15 -7.42 1.59
N THR A 218 10.40 -7.76 1.33
CA THR A 218 10.88 -9.15 1.38
C THR A 218 10.92 -9.74 2.78
N ARG A 219 10.84 -8.90 3.83
CA ARG A 219 10.90 -9.31 5.24
C ARG A 219 9.54 -9.75 5.78
N LEU A 220 8.46 -9.49 5.06
CA LEU A 220 7.12 -9.83 5.54
C LEU A 220 6.94 -11.35 5.61
N PRO A 221 6.42 -11.87 6.73
CA PRO A 221 6.21 -13.30 6.91
C PRO A 221 5.07 -13.87 6.04
N CYS A 222 4.23 -13.00 5.46
CA CYS A 222 3.14 -13.38 4.55
C CYS A 222 2.86 -12.23 3.56
N ARG A 223 3.25 -12.40 2.29
CA ARG A 223 3.03 -11.39 1.23
C ARG A 223 1.63 -11.48 0.59
N ASP A 224 0.90 -12.55 0.87
CA ASP A 224 -0.45 -12.78 0.34
C ASP A 224 -1.44 -11.75 0.88
N ALA A 225 -1.33 -11.40 2.17
CA ALA A 225 -2.23 -10.45 2.80
C ALA A 225 -2.14 -9.03 2.18
N PRO A 226 -0.96 -8.40 2.05
CA PRO A 226 -0.83 -7.10 1.37
C PRO A 226 -1.37 -7.09 -0.06
N LEU A 227 -1.08 -8.15 -0.82
CA LEU A 227 -1.53 -8.27 -2.20
C LEU A 227 -3.05 -8.40 -2.29
N LEU A 228 -3.66 -9.19 -1.42
CA LEU A 228 -5.12 -9.33 -1.37
C LEU A 228 -5.78 -8.00 -0.98
N ALA A 229 -5.18 -7.28 -0.03
CA ALA A 229 -5.64 -5.94 0.35
C ALA A 229 -5.54 -4.95 -0.83
N LEU A 230 -4.42 -4.96 -1.56
CA LEU A 230 -4.25 -4.14 -2.77
C LEU A 230 -5.26 -4.51 -3.85
N GLN A 231 -5.46 -5.80 -4.12
CA GLN A 231 -6.47 -6.28 -5.07
C GLN A 231 -7.85 -5.77 -4.71
N ARG A 232 -8.25 -5.90 -3.43
CA ARG A 232 -9.52 -5.34 -2.96
C ARG A 232 -9.57 -3.82 -3.09
N ALA A 233 -8.49 -3.11 -2.81
CA ALA A 233 -8.47 -1.66 -2.88
C ALA A 233 -8.60 -1.12 -4.33
N VAL A 234 -8.03 -1.83 -5.30
CA VAL A 234 -8.09 -1.47 -6.73
C VAL A 234 -9.34 -2.02 -7.42
N LEU A 235 -9.89 -3.16 -6.95
CA LEU A 235 -11.07 -3.82 -7.52
C LEU A 235 -12.36 -3.56 -6.73
N ALA A 236 -12.33 -2.70 -5.69
CA ALA A 236 -13.52 -2.32 -4.94
C ALA A 236 -14.47 -1.52 -5.84
N GLY A 237 -15.28 -2.23 -6.63
CA GLY A 237 -16.40 -1.69 -7.36
C GLY A 237 -17.60 -1.57 -6.43
N ASP A 238 -17.83 -0.36 -5.89
CA ASP A 238 -19.16 0.22 -5.63
C ASP A 238 -19.05 1.65 -5.02
N PRO A 239 -20.10 2.50 -5.16
CA PRO A 239 -19.98 3.94 -5.31
C PRO A 239 -19.39 4.75 -4.13
N PRO A 240 -18.92 6.00 -4.41
CA PRO A 240 -19.11 6.74 -5.67
C PRO A 240 -18.19 6.20 -6.77
N ALA A 241 -18.75 6.05 -7.98
CA ALA A 241 -18.00 5.61 -9.15
C ALA A 241 -16.89 6.64 -9.41
N LEU A 242 -15.65 6.29 -9.06
CA LEU A 242 -14.53 7.20 -9.25
C LEU A 242 -14.41 7.54 -10.74
N PRO A 243 -14.14 8.81 -11.08
CA PRO A 243 -13.92 9.19 -12.47
C PRO A 243 -12.83 8.32 -13.12
N PRO A 244 -12.95 7.98 -14.41
CA PRO A 244 -11.93 7.17 -15.09
C PRO A 244 -10.51 7.76 -14.99
N THR A 245 -10.39 9.09 -14.89
CA THR A 245 -9.11 9.79 -14.69
C THR A 245 -8.43 9.44 -13.36
N VAL A 246 -9.21 9.20 -12.31
CA VAL A 246 -8.70 8.80 -10.98
C VAL A 246 -8.16 7.36 -11.04
N TRP A 247 -8.86 6.47 -11.75
CA TRP A 247 -8.36 5.11 -12.00
C TRP A 247 -7.10 5.10 -12.85
N ALA A 248 -7.05 5.87 -13.93
CA ALA A 248 -5.86 5.99 -14.77
C ALA A 248 -4.64 6.45 -13.96
N GLU A 249 -4.83 7.44 -13.07
CA GLU A 249 -3.78 7.88 -12.17
C GLU A 249 -3.35 6.80 -11.17
N ALA A 250 -4.29 6.02 -10.62
CA ALA A 250 -3.96 4.90 -9.73
C ALA A 250 -3.07 3.85 -10.44
N PHE A 251 -3.31 3.60 -11.73
CA PHE A 251 -2.40 2.78 -12.52
C PHE A 251 -1.00 3.40 -12.63
N GLU A 252 -0.91 4.66 -13.03
CA GLU A 252 0.37 5.36 -13.23
C GLU A 252 1.17 5.53 -11.94
N GLN A 253 0.49 5.79 -10.83
CA GLN A 253 1.12 6.18 -9.56
C GLN A 253 1.26 5.04 -8.54
N ALA A 254 0.60 3.90 -8.75
CA ALA A 254 0.67 2.75 -7.82
C ALA A 254 0.89 1.41 -8.53
N VAL A 255 0.04 1.02 -9.50
CA VAL A 255 0.10 -0.32 -10.11
C VAL A 255 1.32 -0.49 -11.02
N PHE A 256 1.57 0.45 -11.94
CA PHE A 256 2.74 0.38 -12.83
C PHE A 256 4.08 0.50 -12.08
N PRO A 257 4.24 1.40 -11.08
CA PRO A 257 5.42 1.41 -10.25
C PRO A 257 5.64 0.09 -9.49
N LEU A 258 4.58 -0.52 -8.95
CA LEU A 258 4.65 -1.84 -8.31
C LEU A 258 5.23 -2.89 -9.27
N LEU A 259 4.69 -2.98 -10.49
CA LEU A 259 5.14 -3.96 -11.49
C LEU A 259 6.58 -3.70 -11.93
N THR A 260 6.95 -2.44 -12.14
CA THR A 260 8.32 -2.04 -12.48
C THR A 260 9.29 -2.46 -11.38
N GLU A 261 8.90 -2.27 -10.12
CA GLU A 261 9.72 -2.62 -8.96
C GLU A 261 9.82 -4.14 -8.76
N LEU A 262 8.76 -4.91 -9.04
CA LEU A 262 8.81 -6.37 -9.06
C LEU A 262 9.83 -6.91 -10.08
N LEU A 263 9.85 -6.33 -11.30
CA LEU A 263 10.86 -6.63 -12.32
C LEU A 263 12.27 -6.27 -11.85
N ARG A 264 12.43 -5.12 -11.20
CA ARG A 264 13.72 -4.70 -10.66
C ARG A 264 14.24 -5.67 -9.60
N GLN A 265 13.35 -6.16 -8.73
CA GLN A 265 13.70 -7.11 -7.67
C GLN A 265 14.03 -8.51 -8.19
N TRP A 266 13.50 -8.91 -9.36
CA TRP A 266 13.82 -10.20 -10.00
C TRP A 266 15.33 -10.41 -10.16
N VAL A 267 16.03 -9.39 -10.63
CA VAL A 267 17.48 -9.45 -10.89
C VAL A 267 18.29 -9.69 -9.61
N ALA A 268 17.78 -9.25 -8.46
CA ALA A 268 18.45 -9.33 -7.17
C ALA A 268 17.82 -10.37 -6.22
N ALA A 269 16.89 -11.19 -6.71
CA ALA A 269 16.10 -12.08 -5.86
C ALA A 269 16.96 -13.23 -5.29
N THR A 270 17.03 -13.32 -3.97
CA THR A 270 17.65 -14.45 -3.27
C THR A 270 16.78 -15.72 -3.37
N ASP A 271 15.46 -15.56 -3.42
CA ASP A 271 14.48 -16.62 -3.66
C ASP A 271 13.72 -16.33 -4.97
N ALA A 272 14.22 -16.93 -6.06
CA ALA A 272 13.62 -16.76 -7.38
C ALA A 272 12.19 -17.32 -7.44
N ALA A 273 11.89 -18.43 -6.77
CA ALA A 273 10.56 -19.05 -6.86
C ALA A 273 9.49 -18.20 -6.16
N GLU A 274 9.80 -17.63 -5.00
CA GLU A 274 8.88 -16.70 -4.32
C GLU A 274 8.66 -15.43 -5.15
N GLN A 275 9.74 -14.85 -5.69
CA GLN A 275 9.65 -13.65 -6.51
C GLN A 275 8.84 -13.88 -7.80
N GLU A 276 9.05 -15.01 -8.47
CA GLU A 276 8.31 -15.40 -9.67
C GLU A 276 6.80 -15.51 -9.40
N ARG A 277 6.41 -16.12 -8.26
CA ARG A 277 4.99 -16.17 -7.85
C ARG A 277 4.41 -14.79 -7.61
N LEU A 278 5.16 -13.89 -6.98
CA LEU A 278 4.73 -12.51 -6.74
C LEU A 278 4.59 -11.74 -8.06
N MET A 279 5.51 -11.96 -9.00
CA MET A 279 5.44 -11.41 -10.36
C MET A 279 4.19 -11.86 -11.10
N LEU A 280 3.88 -13.17 -11.10
CA LEU A 280 2.68 -13.72 -11.71
C LEU A 280 1.40 -13.11 -11.13
N ARG A 281 1.39 -12.92 -9.81
CA ARG A 281 0.30 -12.25 -9.10
C ARG A 281 0.19 -10.77 -9.46
N GLY A 282 1.31 -10.09 -9.71
CA GLY A 282 1.35 -8.74 -10.27
C GLY A 282 0.71 -8.65 -11.66
N VAL A 283 1.09 -9.57 -12.56
CA VAL A 283 0.48 -9.69 -13.91
C VAL A 283 -1.03 -9.94 -13.80
N THR A 284 -1.44 -10.80 -12.88
CA THR A 284 -2.86 -11.08 -12.61
C THR A 284 -3.60 -9.85 -12.07
N LEU A 285 -3.00 -9.10 -11.14
CA LEU A 285 -3.56 -7.85 -10.61
C LEU A 285 -3.75 -6.83 -11.72
N LEU A 286 -2.72 -6.62 -12.56
CA LEU A 286 -2.80 -5.71 -13.71
C LEU A 286 -3.98 -6.08 -14.61
N SER A 287 -4.02 -7.34 -15.06
CA SER A 287 -5.06 -7.82 -15.96
C SER A 287 -6.46 -7.63 -15.39
N LYS A 288 -6.69 -8.09 -14.15
CA LYS A 288 -8.00 -7.97 -13.50
C LYS A 288 -8.40 -6.52 -13.27
N ALA A 289 -7.51 -5.68 -12.75
CA ALA A 289 -7.80 -4.28 -12.49
C ALA A 289 -8.10 -3.51 -13.77
N PHE A 290 -7.29 -3.73 -14.81
CA PHE A 290 -7.41 -3.00 -16.06
C PHE A 290 -8.72 -3.35 -16.77
N LEU A 291 -9.08 -4.64 -16.79
CA LEU A 291 -10.33 -5.12 -17.38
C LEU A 291 -11.55 -4.69 -16.55
N HIS A 292 -11.44 -4.69 -15.22
CA HIS A 292 -12.53 -4.26 -14.35
C HIS A 292 -12.95 -2.80 -14.62
N HIS A 293 -11.97 -1.91 -14.85
CA HIS A 293 -12.21 -0.50 -15.12
C HIS A 293 -12.25 -0.14 -16.61
N LEU A 294 -12.20 -1.14 -17.50
CA LEU A 294 -11.99 -0.96 -18.94
C LEU A 294 -13.01 -0.01 -19.57
N SER A 295 -14.30 -0.18 -19.27
CA SER A 295 -15.36 0.64 -19.85
C SER A 295 -15.17 2.13 -19.55
N GLY A 296 -14.83 2.47 -18.30
CA GLY A 296 -14.50 3.83 -17.91
C GLY A 296 -13.21 4.31 -18.58
N LEU A 297 -12.15 3.50 -18.55
CA LEU A 297 -10.85 3.86 -19.11
C LEU A 297 -10.90 4.11 -20.63
N LEU A 298 -11.69 3.33 -21.39
CA LEU A 298 -11.88 3.52 -22.84
C LEU A 298 -12.49 4.88 -23.20
N SER A 299 -13.21 5.53 -22.27
CA SER A 299 -13.74 6.87 -22.49
C SER A 299 -12.67 7.97 -22.45
N LEU A 300 -11.47 7.66 -21.95
CA LEU A 300 -10.37 8.62 -21.84
C LEU A 300 -9.68 8.84 -23.20
N ARG A 301 -9.47 10.11 -23.56
CA ARG A 301 -8.67 10.47 -24.75
C ARG A 301 -7.25 9.91 -24.71
N SER A 302 -6.67 9.78 -23.52
CA SER A 302 -5.32 9.26 -23.28
C SER A 302 -5.26 7.74 -23.08
N PHE A 303 -6.36 7.00 -23.27
CA PHE A 303 -6.42 5.56 -23.00
C PHE A 303 -5.27 4.76 -23.66
N HIS A 304 -4.95 5.06 -24.92
CA HIS A 304 -3.85 4.42 -25.64
C HIS A 304 -2.50 4.49 -24.91
N LEU A 305 -2.17 5.59 -24.23
CA LEU A 305 -0.92 5.72 -23.48
C LEU A 305 -0.91 4.77 -22.29
N LEU A 306 -2.03 4.69 -21.57
CA LEU A 306 -2.20 3.78 -20.44
C LEU A 306 -2.12 2.32 -20.88
N TRP A 307 -2.76 1.99 -22.01
CA TRP A 307 -2.74 0.65 -22.60
C TRP A 307 -1.35 0.25 -23.09
N LEU A 308 -0.66 1.13 -23.81
CA LEU A 308 0.73 0.91 -24.25
C LEU A 308 1.67 0.68 -23.06
N ARG A 309 1.51 1.44 -21.98
CA ARG A 309 2.31 1.25 -20.77
C ARG A 309 2.05 -0.12 -20.13
N ALA A 310 0.80 -0.59 -20.13
CA ALA A 310 0.48 -1.94 -19.67
C ALA A 310 1.13 -3.02 -20.56
N LEU A 311 1.07 -2.87 -21.88
CA LEU A 311 1.74 -3.77 -22.83
C LEU A 311 3.25 -3.79 -22.65
N GLU A 312 3.89 -2.63 -22.49
CA GLU A 312 5.33 -2.51 -22.25
C GLU A 312 5.76 -3.23 -20.97
N LEU A 313 4.94 -3.15 -19.92
CA LEU A 313 5.20 -3.90 -18.69
C LEU A 313 5.03 -5.41 -18.92
N LEU A 314 3.95 -5.87 -19.55
CA LEU A 314 3.79 -7.29 -19.89
C LEU A 314 4.96 -7.80 -20.73
N GLU A 315 5.45 -7.01 -21.67
CA GLU A 315 6.64 -7.30 -22.48
C GLU A 315 7.90 -7.49 -21.64
N GLN A 316 8.11 -6.63 -20.64
CA GLN A 316 9.23 -6.76 -19.71
C GLN A 316 9.10 -8.01 -18.83
N PHE A 317 7.89 -8.37 -18.39
CA PHE A 317 7.65 -9.62 -17.65
C PHE A 317 7.87 -10.86 -18.52
N LEU A 318 7.44 -10.83 -19.79
CA LEU A 318 7.68 -11.91 -20.74
C LEU A 318 9.18 -12.14 -20.97
N ARG A 319 9.97 -11.06 -21.00
CA ARG A 319 11.42 -11.10 -21.20
C ARG A 319 12.21 -11.27 -19.90
N ALA A 320 11.53 -11.44 -18.77
CA ALA A 320 12.21 -11.72 -17.51
C ALA A 320 13.07 -12.99 -17.67
N PRO A 321 14.39 -12.92 -17.43
CA PRO A 321 15.28 -14.02 -17.74
C PRO A 321 14.94 -15.25 -16.90
N GLN A 322 14.95 -16.44 -17.52
CA GLN A 322 14.92 -17.75 -16.85
C GLN A 322 13.60 -18.10 -16.13
N SER A 323 12.48 -17.45 -16.46
CA SER A 323 11.15 -17.82 -15.94
C SER A 323 10.29 -18.50 -17.02
N GLU A 324 10.19 -19.83 -16.98
CA GLU A 324 9.24 -20.57 -17.83
C GLU A 324 7.79 -20.23 -17.48
N LEU A 325 7.52 -20.00 -16.18
CA LEU A 325 6.18 -19.67 -15.69
C LEU A 325 5.66 -18.36 -16.29
N LEU A 326 6.48 -17.30 -16.30
CA LEU A 326 6.08 -16.00 -16.87
C LEU A 326 6.04 -16.06 -18.40
N ALA A 327 6.93 -16.83 -19.02
CA ALA A 327 6.96 -17.04 -20.47
C ALA A 327 5.65 -17.66 -21.00
N GLU A 328 4.99 -18.50 -20.20
CA GLU A 328 3.68 -19.08 -20.54
C GLU A 328 2.51 -18.20 -20.07
N ALA A 329 2.56 -17.70 -18.83
CA ALA A 329 1.42 -17.02 -18.23
C ALA A 329 1.15 -15.63 -18.81
N VAL A 330 2.19 -14.90 -19.23
CA VAL A 330 2.04 -13.54 -19.79
C VAL A 330 1.31 -13.56 -21.13
N PRO A 331 1.70 -14.38 -22.13
CA PRO A 331 0.96 -14.47 -23.39
C PRO A 331 -0.49 -14.91 -23.20
N GLU A 332 -0.76 -15.86 -22.30
CA GLU A 332 -2.13 -16.31 -22.02
C GLU A 332 -2.95 -15.20 -21.37
N THR A 333 -2.38 -14.48 -20.41
CA THR A 333 -3.03 -13.33 -19.78
C THR A 333 -3.34 -12.23 -20.80
N LEU A 334 -2.37 -11.91 -21.67
CA LEU A 334 -2.55 -10.91 -22.72
C LEU A 334 -3.64 -11.32 -23.72
N LYS A 335 -3.64 -12.58 -24.18
CA LYS A 335 -4.69 -13.12 -25.06
C LYS A 335 -6.08 -12.90 -24.45
N ASN A 336 -6.25 -13.26 -23.18
CA ASN A 336 -7.51 -13.10 -22.47
C ASN A 336 -7.92 -11.62 -22.31
N MET A 337 -6.97 -10.72 -22.06
CA MET A 337 -7.24 -9.28 -22.04
C MET A 337 -7.71 -8.76 -23.40
N LEU A 338 -7.03 -9.14 -24.49
CA LEU A 338 -7.37 -8.73 -25.85
C LEU A 338 -8.76 -9.22 -26.25
N LEU A 339 -9.12 -10.47 -25.91
CA LEU A 339 -10.44 -11.02 -26.18
C LEU A 339 -11.55 -10.25 -25.44
N VAL A 340 -11.36 -9.96 -24.15
CA VAL A 340 -12.33 -9.19 -23.35
C VAL A 340 -12.44 -7.75 -23.87
N MET A 341 -11.33 -7.12 -24.24
CA MET A 341 -11.31 -5.79 -24.84
C MET A 341 -12.06 -5.76 -26.18
N GLY A 342 -11.82 -6.76 -27.03
CA GLY A 342 -12.53 -6.94 -28.29
C GLY A 342 -14.04 -7.11 -28.08
N ALA A 343 -14.45 -7.98 -27.17
CA ALA A 343 -15.87 -8.19 -26.83
C ALA A 343 -16.54 -6.93 -26.23
N SER A 344 -15.75 -6.02 -25.66
CA SER A 344 -16.21 -4.72 -25.14
C SER A 344 -16.25 -3.62 -26.21
N GLY A 345 -15.94 -3.94 -27.47
CA GLY A 345 -15.92 -3.00 -28.60
C GLY A 345 -14.69 -2.08 -28.64
N ALA A 346 -13.64 -2.34 -27.85
CA ALA A 346 -12.46 -1.47 -27.74
C ALA A 346 -11.77 -1.23 -29.09
N PHE A 347 -11.81 -2.22 -29.98
CA PHE A 347 -11.11 -2.21 -31.27
C PHE A 347 -12.00 -1.82 -32.46
N GLU A 348 -13.29 -1.56 -32.24
CA GLU A 348 -14.24 -1.21 -33.31
C GLU A 348 -14.08 0.24 -33.79
N SER A 349 -13.59 1.12 -32.91
CA SER A 349 -13.41 2.52 -33.24
C SER A 349 -12.32 2.72 -34.30
N ARG A 350 -12.70 3.38 -35.39
CA ARG A 350 -11.78 3.82 -36.46
C ARG A 350 -11.14 5.18 -36.18
N ALA A 351 -11.43 5.76 -35.01
CA ALA A 351 -10.80 7.01 -34.61
C ALA A 351 -9.30 6.80 -34.39
N ARG A 352 -8.52 7.77 -34.84
CA ARG A 352 -7.10 7.85 -34.51
C ARG A 352 -6.95 8.10 -33.02
N VAL A 353 -5.93 7.49 -32.41
CA VAL A 353 -5.69 7.69 -30.97
C VAL A 353 -4.57 8.69 -30.74
N GLY A 354 -4.81 9.64 -29.85
CA GLY A 354 -3.90 10.75 -29.58
C GLY A 354 -3.55 11.53 -30.86
N ASP A 355 -2.26 11.79 -31.04
CA ASP A 355 -1.71 12.44 -32.24
C ASP A 355 -1.13 11.43 -33.24
N THR A 356 -1.40 10.13 -33.05
CA THR A 356 -0.89 9.06 -33.92
C THR A 356 -1.76 8.90 -35.17
N PRO A 357 -1.19 8.42 -36.30
CA PRO A 357 -1.99 8.13 -37.50
C PRO A 357 -2.79 6.82 -37.39
N GLN A 358 -2.60 6.04 -36.32
CA GLN A 358 -3.11 4.68 -36.16
C GLN A 358 -4.38 4.63 -35.30
N THR A 359 -5.21 3.61 -35.53
CA THR A 359 -6.28 3.22 -34.60
C THR A 359 -5.71 2.43 -33.43
N LEU A 360 -6.50 2.28 -32.36
CA LEU A 360 -6.10 1.46 -31.21
C LEU A 360 -5.81 0.01 -31.62
N ALA A 361 -6.61 -0.54 -32.54
CA ALA A 361 -6.44 -1.90 -33.06
C ALA A 361 -5.11 -2.06 -33.81
N GLN A 362 -4.79 -1.14 -34.74
CA GLN A 362 -3.55 -1.16 -35.51
C GLN A 362 -2.31 -1.06 -34.61
N LEU A 363 -2.36 -0.13 -33.64
CA LEU A 363 -1.29 0.10 -32.70
C LEU A 363 -1.08 -1.10 -31.77
N THR A 364 -2.17 -1.71 -31.28
CA THR A 364 -2.09 -2.92 -30.45
C THR A 364 -1.57 -4.11 -31.24
N ALA A 365 -2.04 -4.33 -32.47
CA ALA A 365 -1.58 -5.41 -33.34
C ALA A 365 -0.07 -5.33 -33.60
N ALA A 366 0.46 -4.14 -33.91
CA ALA A 366 1.89 -3.94 -34.16
C ALA A 366 2.76 -4.27 -32.93
N VAL A 367 2.30 -3.89 -31.73
CA VAL A 367 3.01 -4.22 -30.48
C VAL A 367 2.94 -5.72 -30.20
N VAL A 368 1.78 -6.35 -30.36
CA VAL A 368 1.60 -7.79 -30.15
C VAL A 368 2.43 -8.61 -31.15
N GLU A 369 2.50 -8.21 -32.41
CA GLU A 369 3.35 -8.85 -33.43
C GLU A 369 4.83 -8.82 -33.04
N THR A 370 5.28 -7.72 -32.44
CA THR A 370 6.68 -7.54 -32.00
C THR A 370 6.98 -8.32 -30.72
N MET A 371 6.07 -8.29 -29.73
CA MET A 371 6.28 -8.90 -28.42
C MET A 371 5.97 -10.41 -28.39
N CYS A 372 4.89 -10.83 -29.04
CA CYS A 372 4.34 -12.19 -29.02
C CYS A 372 3.82 -12.58 -30.41
N PRO A 373 4.69 -12.84 -31.41
CA PRO A 373 4.28 -13.15 -32.77
C PRO A 373 3.32 -14.36 -32.85
N GLN A 374 3.45 -15.32 -31.93
CA GLN A 374 2.54 -16.47 -31.78
C GLN A 374 1.09 -16.09 -31.48
N LEU A 375 0.85 -14.96 -30.81
CA LEU A 375 -0.51 -14.46 -30.55
C LEU A 375 -1.07 -13.73 -31.76
N SER A 376 -0.24 -12.98 -32.49
CA SER A 376 -0.67 -12.23 -33.67
C SER A 376 -1.29 -13.15 -34.74
N GLY A 377 -0.71 -14.33 -34.95
CA GLY A 377 -1.24 -15.36 -35.85
C GLY A 377 -2.34 -16.25 -35.27
N SER A 378 -2.81 -16.01 -34.04
CA SER A 378 -3.84 -16.85 -33.42
C SER A 378 -5.21 -16.63 -34.09
N PRO A 379 -5.94 -17.70 -34.45
CA PRO A 379 -7.26 -17.58 -35.07
C PRO A 379 -8.27 -16.85 -34.18
N ASP A 380 -8.11 -16.94 -32.86
CA ASP A 380 -9.00 -16.29 -31.88
C ASP A 380 -8.90 -14.75 -31.94
N LEU A 381 -7.74 -14.22 -32.32
CA LEU A 381 -7.48 -12.77 -32.38
C LEU A 381 -7.59 -12.20 -33.79
N ALA A 382 -7.61 -13.05 -34.83
CA ALA A 382 -7.68 -12.61 -36.22
C ALA A 382 -8.87 -11.66 -36.48
N GLY A 383 -10.03 -11.94 -35.87
CA GLY A 383 -11.22 -11.09 -36.00
C GLY A 383 -11.11 -9.71 -35.36
N LEU A 384 -10.14 -9.48 -34.47
CA LEU A 384 -9.93 -8.18 -33.82
C LEU A 384 -9.18 -7.20 -34.73
N TRP A 385 -8.32 -7.72 -35.59
CA TRP A 385 -7.43 -6.93 -36.45
C TRP A 385 -8.02 -6.71 -37.84
N HIS A 386 -8.84 -7.66 -38.32
CA HIS A 386 -9.43 -7.57 -39.64
C HIS A 386 -10.61 -6.60 -39.66
N GLU A 387 -10.57 -5.69 -40.66
CA GLU A 387 -11.68 -4.78 -40.95
C GLU A 387 -12.96 -5.58 -41.20
N ALA A 388 -14.02 -5.30 -40.42
CA ALA A 388 -15.36 -5.55 -40.92
C ALA A 388 -15.52 -4.71 -42.20
N GLN A 389 -15.53 -5.39 -43.35
CA GLN A 389 -15.90 -4.80 -44.63
C GLN A 389 -17.23 -4.06 -44.43
N PRO A 390 -17.34 -2.77 -44.81
CA PRO A 390 -18.63 -2.12 -44.78
C PRO A 390 -19.57 -2.97 -45.64
N ALA A 391 -20.71 -3.37 -45.06
CA ALA A 391 -21.75 -4.07 -45.79
C ALA A 391 -21.97 -3.31 -47.10
N ALA A 392 -21.65 -3.95 -48.23
CA ALA A 392 -21.80 -3.34 -49.53
C ALA A 392 -23.23 -2.79 -49.61
N ALA A 393 -23.36 -1.47 -49.70
CA ALA A 393 -24.66 -0.85 -49.94
C ALA A 393 -25.26 -1.55 -51.17
N PRO A 394 -26.52 -2.02 -51.11
CA PRO A 394 -27.12 -2.70 -52.25
C PRO A 394 -26.99 -1.76 -53.44
N ALA A 395 -26.34 -2.24 -54.50
CA ALA A 395 -26.17 -1.51 -55.73
C ALA A 395 -27.54 -1.00 -56.15
N VAL A 396 -27.73 0.32 -56.11
CA VAL A 396 -28.90 0.96 -56.69
C VAL A 396 -28.79 0.68 -58.17
N ALA A 397 -29.52 -0.33 -58.63
CA ALA A 397 -29.71 -0.63 -60.03
C ALA A 397 -30.40 0.60 -60.64
N ALA A 398 -29.61 1.43 -61.31
CA ALA A 398 -30.14 2.46 -62.19
C ALA A 398 -30.82 1.74 -63.36
N ALA A 399 -32.15 1.81 -63.38
CA ALA A 399 -33.00 1.47 -64.52
C ALA A 399 -33.59 2.77 -65.10
#